data_AF-A0A438M8E5-F1
#
_entry.id   AF-A0A438M8E5-F1
#
_cell.length_a   1.000
_cell.length_b   1.000
_cell.length_c   1.000
_cell.angle_alpha   90.00
_cell.angle_beta   90.00
_cell.angle_gamma   90.00
#
_symmetry.space_group_name_H-M   'P 1'
#
loop_
_entity.id
_entity.type
_entity.pdbx_description
1 polymer ?
#
loop_
_entity_poly.entity_id
_entity_poly.type
_entity_poly.pdbx_seq_one_letter_code
_entity_poly.pdbx_strand_id
1 'polypeptide(L)'
;MAASHSVTPGRWSAMLDELMARIAGRFARVEPRRRAAAFVAGLLSELPRKNCWTLAEHAGDLTPDGMQHLLARARWDADAVRDDIRDYVVEQLGEADVVLVIDETGDLKKGNATVAVQRQYTGTAGRIENSQVGVFLTYVTAAGHALIDRELYLPESWSGDQVRRERAKVPAERRFATKPELAAQMIGRALATGIRGWVTGDEVYGSSTPLRTVLETGQVSYAMAVASNHRITTAAGTRRADEIAARLPKTAWQRLSVGAGAKGQRYYDWALITIASEQPGRRWLLIRRHHRTGELAFYRCYAPGPVPLPVLVKVAGTRWRIEESFQTGNGLTGLDQHQVRTWTSWYRWTTLVLLAHAFLAAVTARERSDHNAQPDLVPMTLPEAQRLFTRLTSGPIRSIAFVLHWSRWRRRHQARARASHYHRQAALQS
;
A
#
# COMPACT_ATOMS: atom_id res chain seq x y z
N MET A 1 25.88 -14.97 33.66
CA MET A 1 25.50 -15.00 32.23
C MET A 1 24.25 -14.18 32.05
N ALA A 2 24.40 -12.90 31.69
CA ALA A 2 23.30 -12.03 31.32
C ALA A 2 23.29 -11.93 29.79
N ALA A 3 22.36 -12.63 29.14
CA ALA A 3 22.13 -12.44 27.72
C ALA A 3 21.54 -11.04 27.54
N SER A 4 22.28 -10.15 26.87
CA SER A 4 21.79 -8.82 26.54
C SER A 4 20.59 -8.94 25.59
N HIS A 5 19.40 -8.60 26.07
CA HIS A 5 18.24 -8.34 25.23
C HIS A 5 18.51 -7.08 24.39
N SER A 6 19.22 -7.19 23.27
CA SER A 6 19.62 -6.01 22.49
C SER A 6 18.61 -5.67 21.39
N VAL A 7 17.36 -5.38 21.77
CA VAL A 7 16.68 -4.30 21.06
C VAL A 7 17.48 -3.05 21.40
N THR A 8 18.35 -2.60 20.50
CA THR A 8 19.17 -1.41 20.75
C THR A 8 18.44 -0.20 20.17
N PRO A 9 17.82 0.67 20.98
CA PRO A 9 17.08 1.82 20.47
C PRO A 9 17.98 2.74 19.63
N GLY A 10 19.27 2.81 19.98
CA GLY A 10 20.28 3.54 19.20
C GLY A 10 20.45 3.02 17.77
N ARG A 11 20.31 1.71 17.53
CA ARG A 11 20.39 1.14 16.17
C ARG A 11 19.17 1.52 15.34
N TRP A 12 17.98 1.44 15.90
CA TRP A 12 16.76 1.81 15.18
C TRP A 12 16.69 3.31 14.91
N SER A 13 17.16 4.14 15.84
CA SER A 13 17.35 5.58 15.59
C SER A 13 18.34 5.83 14.47
N ALA A 14 19.49 5.14 14.45
CA ALA A 14 20.47 5.26 13.37
C ALA A 14 19.88 4.82 12.01
N MET A 15 19.10 3.74 11.96
CA MET A 15 18.39 3.32 10.73
C MET A 15 17.40 4.39 10.25
N LEU A 16 16.67 5.05 11.15
CA LEU A 16 15.78 6.13 10.77
C LEU A 16 16.58 7.34 10.26
N ASP A 17 17.68 7.69 10.92
CA ASP A 17 18.55 8.80 10.52
C ASP A 17 19.19 8.55 9.14
N GLU A 18 19.64 7.32 8.87
CA GLU A 18 20.14 6.89 7.56
C GLU A 18 19.06 7.00 6.48
N LEU A 19 17.83 6.54 6.77
CA LEU A 19 16.71 6.67 5.84
C LEU A 19 16.36 8.15 5.58
N MET A 20 16.35 8.99 6.62
CA MET A 20 16.14 10.43 6.48
C MET A 20 17.30 11.15 5.78
N ALA A 21 18.52 10.62 5.87
CA ALA A 21 19.68 11.09 5.13
C ALA A 21 19.61 10.72 3.64
N ARG A 22 19.15 9.50 3.31
CA ARG A 22 18.92 9.05 1.92
C ARG A 22 18.04 10.02 1.15
N ILE A 23 16.92 10.42 1.75
CA ILE A 23 15.95 11.31 1.08
C ILE A 23 16.31 12.80 1.17
N ALA A 24 17.41 13.15 1.82
CA ALA A 24 17.77 14.54 2.12
C ALA A 24 17.91 15.40 0.87
N GLY A 25 18.53 14.84 -0.18
CA GLY A 25 18.76 15.52 -1.46
C GLY A 25 17.48 15.84 -2.23
N ARG A 26 16.33 15.31 -1.80
CA ARG A 26 15.03 15.55 -2.45
C ARG A 26 14.35 16.83 -1.96
N PHE A 27 14.92 17.50 -0.95
CA PHE A 27 14.40 18.74 -0.38
C PHE A 27 15.28 19.92 -0.77
N ALA A 28 14.67 21.01 -1.25
CA ALA A 28 15.42 22.20 -1.66
C ALA A 28 16.05 22.98 -0.49
N ARG A 29 15.57 22.77 0.75
CA ARG A 29 16.05 23.46 1.95
C ARG A 29 16.03 22.54 3.17
N VAL A 30 16.80 22.91 4.20
CA VAL A 30 16.93 22.13 5.44
C VAL A 30 15.66 22.16 6.30
N GLU A 31 14.87 23.22 6.27
CA GLU A 31 13.68 23.35 7.13
C GLU A 31 12.56 22.38 6.73
N PRO A 32 12.17 22.24 5.44
CA PRO A 32 11.28 21.18 5.01
C PRO A 32 11.80 19.77 5.31
N ARG A 33 13.11 19.53 5.21
CA ARG A 33 13.73 18.24 5.56
C ARG A 33 13.57 17.92 7.05
N ARG A 34 13.94 18.85 7.94
CA ARG A 34 13.75 18.68 9.40
C ARG A 34 12.29 18.46 9.74
N ARG A 35 11.38 19.16 9.05
CA ARG A 35 9.95 18.98 9.25
C ARG A 35 9.45 17.63 8.74
N ALA A 36 9.98 17.13 7.63
CA ALA A 36 9.67 15.78 7.17
C ALA A 36 10.12 14.72 8.20
N ALA A 37 11.29 14.88 8.81
CA ALA A 37 11.74 14.01 9.91
C ALA A 37 10.76 14.03 11.09
N ALA A 38 10.36 15.22 11.56
CA ALA A 38 9.38 15.37 12.64
C ALA A 38 8.00 14.80 12.26
N PHE A 39 7.60 14.95 11.00
CA PHE A 39 6.36 14.38 10.48
C PHE A 39 6.40 12.85 10.54
N VAL A 40 7.48 12.23 10.04
CA VAL A 40 7.69 10.77 10.04
C VAL A 40 7.77 10.23 11.47
N ALA A 41 8.48 10.90 12.38
CA ALA A 41 8.48 10.52 13.80
C ALA A 41 7.06 10.54 14.39
N GLY A 42 6.26 11.55 14.06
CA GLY A 42 4.85 11.59 14.42
C GLY A 42 4.02 10.47 13.77
N LEU A 43 4.29 10.07 12.52
CA LEU A 43 3.66 8.91 11.88
C LEU A 43 4.04 7.59 12.56
N LEU A 44 5.27 7.46 13.08
CA LEU A 44 5.76 6.27 13.78
C LEU A 44 5.25 6.16 15.23
N SER A 45 4.84 7.27 15.85
CA SER A 45 4.38 7.27 17.26
C SER A 45 3.04 6.54 17.54
N GLU A 46 2.65 6.37 18.81
CA GLU A 46 1.34 5.80 19.22
C GLU A 46 0.20 6.86 19.30
N LEU A 47 0.24 7.90 18.48
CA LEU A 47 -0.80 8.94 18.49
C LEU A 47 -2.17 8.37 18.08
N PRO A 48 -3.27 8.75 18.76
CA PRO A 48 -4.61 8.20 18.49
C PRO A 48 -5.15 8.57 17.11
N ARG A 49 -4.65 9.66 16.51
CA ARG A 49 -4.99 10.06 15.14
C ARG A 49 -3.85 10.85 14.49
N LYS A 50 -3.42 10.42 13.32
CA LYS A 50 -2.40 11.06 12.47
C LYS A 50 -3.06 12.09 11.57
N ASN A 51 -2.94 13.36 11.92
CA ASN A 51 -3.30 14.49 11.06
C ASN A 51 -2.31 15.63 11.33
N CYS A 52 -2.31 16.67 10.50
CA CYS A 52 -1.35 17.78 10.64
C CYS A 52 -1.37 18.48 12.01
N TRP A 53 -2.47 18.43 12.77
CA TRP A 53 -2.56 19.05 14.09
C TRP A 53 -1.89 18.18 15.13
N THR A 54 -2.27 16.90 15.20
CA THR A 54 -1.69 15.96 16.15
C THR A 54 -0.20 15.79 15.89
N LEU A 55 0.22 15.75 14.61
CA LEU A 55 1.63 15.65 14.24
C LEU A 55 2.41 16.91 14.61
N ALA A 56 1.83 18.10 14.43
CA ALA A 56 2.44 19.36 14.86
C ALA A 56 2.58 19.44 16.39
N GLU A 57 1.53 19.10 17.14
CA GLU A 57 1.55 19.02 18.60
C GLU A 57 2.61 18.02 19.08
N HIS A 58 2.69 16.86 18.43
CA HIS A 58 3.71 15.85 18.72
C HIS A 58 5.12 16.32 18.38
N ALA A 59 5.31 17.11 17.32
CA ALA A 59 6.59 17.72 16.96
C ALA A 59 6.99 18.88 17.89
N GLY A 60 6.03 19.49 18.58
CA GLY A 60 6.26 20.62 19.49
C GLY A 60 5.99 21.97 18.87
N ASP A 61 5.38 21.97 17.70
CA ASP A 61 4.95 23.19 17.02
C ASP A 61 3.74 23.80 17.74
N LEU A 62 3.63 25.13 17.67
CA LEU A 62 2.50 25.88 18.22
C LEU A 62 1.29 25.90 17.27
N THR A 63 1.48 25.58 16.00
CA THR A 63 0.41 25.59 14.98
C THR A 63 0.62 24.46 13.97
N PRO A 64 -0.44 24.03 13.24
CA PRO A 64 -0.30 23.01 12.20
C PRO A 64 0.30 23.53 10.89
N ASP A 65 0.56 24.83 10.78
CA ASP A 65 0.88 25.49 9.50
C ASP A 65 2.17 24.95 8.89
N GLY A 66 3.14 24.58 9.74
CA GLY A 66 4.37 23.97 9.30
C GLY A 66 4.13 22.66 8.55
N MET A 67 3.34 21.75 9.15
CA MET A 67 3.02 20.44 8.59
C MET A 67 2.18 20.58 7.31
N GLN A 68 1.24 21.52 7.30
CA GLN A 68 0.44 21.83 6.11
C GLN A 68 1.31 22.42 4.99
N HIS A 69 2.25 23.30 5.31
CA HIS A 69 3.19 23.88 4.36
C HIS A 69 4.07 22.80 3.71
N LEU A 70 4.58 21.84 4.50
CA LEU A 70 5.36 20.70 4.00
C LEU A 70 4.62 19.96 2.88
N LEU A 71 3.33 19.67 3.10
CA LEU A 71 2.52 18.91 2.15
C LEU A 71 2.00 19.74 0.98
N ALA A 72 1.73 21.04 1.18
CA ALA A 72 1.00 21.84 0.17
C ALA A 72 1.89 22.77 -0.65
N ARG A 73 3.02 23.25 -0.11
CA ARG A 73 3.73 24.41 -0.68
C ARG A 73 5.25 24.29 -0.68
N ALA A 74 5.84 23.52 0.24
CA ALA A 74 7.28 23.30 0.28
C ALA A 74 7.82 22.75 -1.04
N ARG A 75 9.09 23.00 -1.37
CA ARG A 75 9.73 22.45 -2.58
C ARG A 75 10.51 21.19 -2.24
N TRP A 76 9.93 20.05 -2.59
CA TRP A 76 10.58 18.73 -2.54
C TRP A 76 9.89 17.78 -3.51
N ASP A 77 10.64 16.79 -3.98
CA ASP A 77 10.22 15.83 -5.00
C ASP A 77 9.66 14.56 -4.33
N ALA A 78 8.34 14.38 -4.40
CA ALA A 78 7.70 13.22 -3.81
C ALA A 78 7.97 11.92 -4.58
N ASP A 79 8.19 12.00 -5.90
CA ASP A 79 8.43 10.83 -6.74
C ASP A 79 9.86 10.33 -6.60
N ALA A 80 10.84 11.24 -6.50
CA ALA A 80 12.20 10.85 -6.16
C ALA A 80 12.31 10.26 -4.74
N VAL A 81 11.55 10.76 -3.75
CA VAL A 81 11.46 10.13 -2.43
C VAL A 81 10.82 8.74 -2.52
N ARG A 82 9.81 8.53 -3.37
CA ARG A 82 9.27 7.19 -3.63
C ARG A 82 10.34 6.25 -4.20
N ASP A 83 11.15 6.74 -5.13
CA ASP A 83 12.24 5.94 -5.69
C ASP A 83 13.27 5.56 -4.61
N ASP A 84 13.65 6.51 -3.74
CA ASP A 84 14.53 6.24 -2.59
C ASP A 84 13.92 5.22 -1.61
N ILE A 85 12.58 5.25 -1.39
CA ILE A 85 11.86 4.28 -0.56
C ILE A 85 11.92 2.88 -1.19
N ARG A 86 11.65 2.77 -2.49
CA ARG A 86 11.71 1.48 -3.20
C ARG A 86 13.11 0.89 -3.06
N ASP A 87 14.14 1.67 -3.32
CA ASP A 87 15.52 1.20 -3.29
C ASP A 87 15.90 0.76 -1.85
N TYR A 88 15.48 1.52 -0.83
CA TYR A 88 15.65 1.14 0.57
C TYR A 88 14.94 -0.18 0.90
N VAL A 89 13.70 -0.37 0.43
CA VAL A 89 12.94 -1.60 0.67
C VAL A 89 13.62 -2.81 0.02
N VAL A 90 14.12 -2.68 -1.21
CA VAL A 90 14.85 -3.75 -1.90
C VAL A 90 16.10 -4.16 -1.11
N GLU A 91 16.90 -3.18 -0.68
CA GLU A 91 18.10 -3.43 0.12
C GLU A 91 17.79 -4.12 1.46
N GLN A 92 16.70 -3.75 2.13
CA GLN A 92 16.38 -4.28 3.47
C GLN A 92 15.63 -5.62 3.44
N LEU A 93 14.85 -5.89 2.39
CA LEU A 93 14.03 -7.11 2.29
C LEU A 93 14.65 -8.18 1.37
N GLY A 94 15.71 -7.83 0.64
CA GLY A 94 16.42 -8.71 -0.29
C GLY A 94 15.70 -8.89 -1.63
N GLU A 95 16.36 -9.59 -2.55
CA GLU A 95 15.92 -9.74 -3.96
C GLU A 95 15.47 -11.17 -4.31
N ALA A 96 15.48 -12.08 -3.33
CA ALA A 96 15.07 -13.46 -3.54
C ALA A 96 13.54 -13.62 -3.49
N ASP A 97 13.00 -14.40 -4.43
CA ASP A 97 11.57 -14.76 -4.50
C ASP A 97 10.59 -13.57 -4.48
N VAL A 98 10.95 -12.47 -5.15
CA VAL A 98 10.16 -11.24 -5.16
C VAL A 98 8.79 -11.46 -5.80
N VAL A 99 7.76 -10.95 -5.12
CA VAL A 99 6.42 -10.80 -5.68
C VAL A 99 5.98 -9.34 -5.53
N LEU A 100 5.66 -8.72 -6.66
CA LEU A 100 5.00 -7.42 -6.74
C LEU A 100 3.49 -7.63 -6.66
N VAL A 101 2.86 -7.11 -5.61
CA VAL A 101 1.42 -7.22 -5.38
C VAL A 101 0.76 -5.87 -5.66
N ILE A 102 -0.25 -5.85 -6.54
CA ILE A 102 -1.04 -4.64 -6.83
C ILE A 102 -2.44 -4.78 -6.27
N ASP A 103 -2.92 -3.71 -5.64
CA ASP A 103 -4.29 -3.57 -5.17
C ASP A 103 -4.60 -2.08 -5.00
N GLU A 104 -5.87 -1.75 -4.81
CA GLU A 104 -6.32 -0.42 -4.45
C GLU A 104 -6.92 -0.36 -3.05
N THR A 105 -6.91 0.83 -2.47
CA THR A 105 -7.70 1.12 -1.29
C THR A 105 -8.35 2.48 -1.39
N GLY A 106 -9.52 2.61 -0.78
CA GLY A 106 -10.35 3.81 -0.86
C GLY A 106 -10.60 4.44 0.51
N ASP A 107 -10.36 5.74 0.59
CA ASP A 107 -10.67 6.56 1.76
C ASP A 107 -12.05 7.18 1.62
N LEU A 108 -12.91 6.97 2.61
CA LEU A 108 -14.22 7.65 2.67
C LEU A 108 -14.03 9.15 2.88
N LYS A 109 -14.69 9.96 2.05
CA LYS A 109 -14.63 11.43 2.13
C LYS A 109 -16.03 12.03 2.11
N LYS A 110 -16.17 13.21 2.70
CA LYS A 110 -17.40 14.02 2.66
C LYS A 110 -17.22 15.21 1.72
N GLY A 111 -18.26 15.50 0.93
CA GLY A 111 -18.25 16.61 -0.04
C GLY A 111 -17.48 16.30 -1.33
N ASN A 112 -17.33 17.32 -2.19
CA ASN A 112 -16.80 17.19 -3.56
C ASN A 112 -15.42 17.85 -3.77
N ALA A 113 -14.87 18.50 -2.73
CA ALA A 113 -13.69 19.36 -2.84
C ALA A 113 -12.33 18.62 -2.72
N THR A 114 -12.33 17.36 -2.28
CA THR A 114 -11.11 16.55 -2.23
C THR A 114 -10.76 16.05 -3.62
N VAL A 115 -9.49 16.15 -4.01
CA VAL A 115 -8.98 15.64 -5.30
C VAL A 115 -9.40 14.19 -5.54
N ALA A 116 -9.80 13.87 -6.77
CA ALA A 116 -10.24 12.55 -7.21
C ALA A 116 -11.43 11.92 -6.45
N VAL A 117 -12.12 12.66 -5.56
CA VAL A 117 -13.28 12.10 -4.85
C VAL A 117 -14.47 11.92 -5.81
N GLN A 118 -15.18 10.81 -5.69
CA GLN A 118 -16.51 10.62 -6.31
C GLN A 118 -17.24 9.48 -5.61
N ARG A 119 -18.53 9.29 -5.92
CA ARG A 119 -19.23 8.05 -5.59
C ARG A 119 -18.66 6.93 -6.45
N GLN A 120 -17.94 6.00 -5.83
CA GLN A 120 -17.34 4.85 -6.50
C GLN A 120 -17.29 3.67 -5.54
N TYR A 121 -17.20 2.46 -6.09
CA TYR A 121 -16.97 1.29 -5.28
C TYR A 121 -15.63 1.41 -4.56
N THR A 122 -15.64 1.18 -3.26
CA THR A 122 -14.43 1.09 -2.43
C THR A 122 -14.49 -0.21 -1.65
N GLY A 123 -13.42 -1.00 -1.74
CA GLY A 123 -13.29 -2.26 -0.99
C GLY A 123 -13.47 -2.04 0.52
N THR A 124 -13.00 -0.90 1.04
CA THR A 124 -13.10 -0.54 2.46
C THR A 124 -14.54 -0.48 2.97
N ALA A 125 -15.50 -0.06 2.16
CA ALA A 125 -16.92 0.03 2.55
C ALA A 125 -17.79 -1.11 1.99
N GLY A 126 -17.23 -1.94 1.09
CA GLY A 126 -17.96 -3.01 0.40
C GLY A 126 -19.12 -2.51 -0.48
N ARG A 127 -19.22 -1.21 -0.74
CA ARG A 127 -20.33 -0.57 -1.46
C ARG A 127 -19.89 0.72 -2.14
N ILE A 128 -20.78 1.27 -2.96
CA ILE A 128 -20.56 2.56 -3.63
C ILE A 128 -20.73 3.69 -2.61
N GLU A 129 -19.63 4.39 -2.34
CA GLU A 129 -19.59 5.54 -1.43
C GLU A 129 -18.74 6.66 -2.02
N ASN A 130 -18.93 7.87 -1.49
CA ASN A 130 -18.07 8.99 -1.84
C ASN A 130 -16.66 8.76 -1.26
N SER A 131 -15.72 8.44 -2.13
CA SER A 131 -14.38 8.00 -1.74
C SER A 131 -13.31 8.51 -2.70
N GLN A 132 -12.09 8.57 -2.19
CA GLN A 132 -10.87 8.80 -2.95
C GLN A 132 -10.09 7.49 -2.98
N VAL A 133 -9.67 7.03 -4.17
CA VAL A 133 -9.04 5.70 -4.34
C VAL A 133 -7.59 5.87 -4.78
N GLY A 134 -6.67 5.17 -4.11
CA GLY A 134 -5.27 5.05 -4.50
C GLY A 134 -4.95 3.62 -4.93
N VAL A 135 -4.16 3.46 -5.99
CA VAL A 135 -3.55 2.19 -6.40
C VAL A 135 -2.16 2.12 -5.79
N PHE A 136 -1.80 0.95 -5.26
CA PHE A 136 -0.56 0.74 -4.52
C PHE A 136 0.20 -0.49 -5.02
N LEU A 137 1.52 -0.43 -4.92
CA LEU A 137 2.41 -1.55 -5.23
C LEU A 137 3.13 -1.96 -3.95
N THR A 138 2.96 -3.22 -3.55
CA THR A 138 3.67 -3.83 -2.43
C THR A 138 4.79 -4.72 -2.95
N TYR A 139 5.99 -4.53 -2.42
CA TYR A 139 7.13 -5.43 -2.61
C TYR A 139 7.11 -6.50 -1.53
N VAL A 140 7.16 -7.77 -1.91
CA VAL A 140 7.08 -8.91 -0.99
C VAL A 140 8.24 -9.87 -1.19
N THR A 141 8.88 -10.27 -0.09
CA THR A 141 9.85 -11.37 -0.03
C THR A 141 9.55 -12.28 1.16
N ALA A 142 10.43 -13.27 1.40
CA ALA A 142 10.36 -14.07 2.61
C ALA A 142 10.66 -13.27 3.90
N ALA A 143 11.46 -12.19 3.81
CA ALA A 143 11.85 -11.37 4.96
C ALA A 143 10.69 -10.48 5.46
N GLY A 144 9.87 -9.99 4.53
CA GLY A 144 8.78 -9.09 4.84
C GLY A 144 8.13 -8.50 3.59
N HIS A 145 7.40 -7.42 3.80
CA HIS A 145 6.73 -6.72 2.71
C HIS A 145 6.53 -5.24 3.06
N ALA A 146 6.57 -4.38 2.04
CA ALA A 146 6.38 -2.94 2.20
C ALA A 146 5.78 -2.30 0.95
N LEU A 147 5.05 -1.20 1.14
CA LEU A 147 4.53 -0.37 0.05
C LEU A 147 5.69 0.41 -0.60
N ILE A 148 5.86 0.25 -1.92
CA ILE A 148 6.98 0.87 -2.67
C ILE A 148 6.52 1.90 -3.70
N ASP A 149 5.24 1.89 -4.09
CA ASP A 149 4.70 2.83 -5.07
C ASP A 149 3.21 3.10 -4.84
N ARG A 150 2.74 4.22 -5.38
CA ARG A 150 1.43 4.83 -5.18
C ARG A 150 1.04 5.69 -6.37
N GLU A 151 -0.19 5.52 -6.85
CA GLU A 151 -0.84 6.38 -7.83
C GLU A 151 -2.26 6.72 -7.38
N LEU A 152 -2.64 7.99 -7.51
CA LEU A 152 -4.02 8.41 -7.24
C LEU A 152 -4.88 8.11 -8.46
N TYR A 153 -5.93 7.29 -8.29
CA TYR A 153 -6.89 7.06 -9.35
C TYR A 153 -7.76 8.31 -9.55
N LEU A 154 -7.52 9.03 -10.65
CA LEU A 154 -8.33 10.17 -11.07
C LEU A 154 -9.47 9.67 -11.96
N PRO A 155 -10.73 9.69 -11.50
CA PRO A 155 -11.83 9.15 -12.28
C PRO A 155 -12.08 9.89 -13.60
N GLU A 156 -12.68 9.22 -14.56
CA GLU A 156 -13.04 9.82 -15.86
C GLU A 156 -13.92 11.07 -15.70
N SER A 157 -14.83 11.07 -14.71
CA SER A 157 -15.67 12.22 -14.36
C SER A 157 -14.90 13.50 -14.03
N TRP A 158 -13.62 13.40 -13.63
CA TRP A 158 -12.76 14.54 -13.39
C TRP A 158 -12.08 15.06 -14.66
N SER A 159 -11.97 14.26 -15.72
CA SER A 159 -11.15 14.59 -16.88
C SER A 159 -11.68 15.78 -17.66
N GLY A 160 -13.01 15.93 -17.75
CA GLY A 160 -13.69 17.07 -18.38
C GLY A 160 -14.01 18.24 -17.43
N ASP A 161 -13.84 18.09 -16.11
CA ASP A 161 -14.16 19.13 -15.13
C ASP A 161 -12.92 19.98 -14.80
N GLN A 162 -12.61 20.92 -15.68
CA GLN A 162 -11.44 21.79 -15.55
C GLN A 162 -11.46 22.61 -14.25
N VAL A 163 -12.62 23.11 -13.84
CA VAL A 163 -12.78 23.91 -12.61
C VAL A 163 -12.39 23.09 -11.39
N ARG A 164 -12.84 21.84 -11.31
CA ARG A 164 -12.55 20.96 -10.18
C ARG A 164 -11.09 20.52 -10.17
N ARG A 165 -10.50 20.27 -11.34
CA ARG A 165 -9.07 19.98 -11.51
C ARG A 165 -8.20 21.14 -11.02
N GLU A 166 -8.50 22.37 -11.44
CA GLU A 166 -7.76 23.58 -11.04
C GLU A 166 -7.85 23.82 -9.53
N ARG A 167 -9.06 23.74 -8.96
CA ARG A 167 -9.27 23.88 -7.50
C ARG A 167 -8.49 22.86 -6.70
N ALA A 168 -8.42 21.63 -7.18
CA ALA A 168 -7.67 20.53 -6.57
C ALA A 168 -6.17 20.52 -6.95
N LYS A 169 -5.74 21.44 -7.82
CA LYS A 169 -4.37 21.55 -8.35
C LYS A 169 -3.90 20.27 -9.04
N VAL A 170 -4.78 19.61 -9.78
CA VAL A 170 -4.42 18.47 -10.63
C VAL A 170 -3.52 18.98 -11.77
N PRO A 171 -2.34 18.40 -12.01
CA PRO A 171 -1.47 18.82 -13.10
C PRO A 171 -2.15 18.75 -14.46
N ALA A 172 -1.78 19.66 -15.36
CA ALA A 172 -2.43 19.83 -16.66
C ALA A 172 -2.22 18.64 -17.59
N GLU A 173 -1.09 17.95 -17.47
CA GLU A 173 -0.70 16.77 -18.23
C GLU A 173 -1.42 15.49 -17.77
N ARG A 174 -1.98 15.46 -16.55
CA ARG A 174 -2.68 14.28 -16.06
C ARG A 174 -3.95 14.03 -16.87
N ARG A 175 -4.14 12.80 -17.31
CA ARG A 175 -5.32 12.33 -18.05
C ARG A 175 -5.97 11.20 -17.26
N PHE A 176 -7.18 10.81 -17.66
CA PHE A 176 -7.77 9.58 -17.18
C PHE A 176 -6.82 8.41 -17.48
N ALA A 177 -6.64 7.55 -16.48
CA ALA A 177 -6.00 6.26 -16.61
C ALA A 177 -6.77 5.29 -15.73
N THR A 178 -7.09 4.12 -16.27
CA THR A 178 -7.70 3.02 -15.53
C THR A 178 -6.73 2.51 -14.45
N LYS A 179 -7.26 1.86 -13.41
CA LYS A 179 -6.42 1.28 -12.35
C LYS A 179 -5.38 0.28 -12.91
N PRO A 180 -5.71 -0.60 -13.88
CA PRO A 180 -4.70 -1.47 -14.50
C PRO A 180 -3.63 -0.73 -15.31
N GLU A 181 -3.94 0.42 -15.92
CA GLU A 181 -2.92 1.25 -16.59
C GLU A 181 -1.98 1.91 -15.58
N LEU A 182 -2.52 2.41 -14.45
CA LEU A 182 -1.69 2.91 -13.34
C LEU A 182 -0.79 1.80 -12.78
N ALA A 183 -1.34 0.59 -12.60
CA ALA A 183 -0.57 -0.58 -12.18
C ALA A 183 0.56 -0.90 -13.17
N ALA A 184 0.29 -0.90 -14.48
CA ALA A 184 1.30 -1.13 -15.51
C ALA A 184 2.44 -0.10 -15.42
N GLN A 185 2.12 1.17 -15.18
CA GLN A 185 3.12 2.22 -14.99
C GLN A 185 3.98 1.98 -13.74
N MET A 186 3.35 1.64 -12.62
CA MET A 186 4.05 1.36 -11.34
C MET A 186 4.96 0.14 -11.45
N ILE A 187 4.49 -0.95 -12.07
CA ILE A 187 5.29 -2.15 -12.34
C ILE A 187 6.43 -1.80 -13.30
N GLY A 188 6.15 -1.05 -14.37
CA GLY A 188 7.17 -0.62 -15.33
C GLY A 188 8.30 0.16 -14.66
N ARG A 189 7.99 1.08 -13.74
CA ARG A 189 8.99 1.79 -12.93
C ARG A 189 9.84 0.84 -12.09
N ALA A 190 9.22 -0.13 -11.41
CA ALA A 190 9.96 -1.11 -10.62
C ALA A 190 10.88 -1.99 -11.49
N LEU A 191 10.41 -2.47 -12.64
CA LEU A 191 11.21 -3.31 -13.54
C LEU A 191 12.37 -2.55 -14.17
N ALA A 192 12.19 -1.26 -14.47
CA ALA A 192 13.21 -0.38 -15.03
C ALA A 192 14.41 -0.20 -14.08
N THR A 193 14.24 -0.40 -12.77
CA THR A 193 15.34 -0.33 -11.79
C THR A 193 16.04 -1.67 -11.57
N GLY A 194 15.73 -2.69 -12.36
CA GLY A 194 16.34 -4.01 -12.24
C GLY A 194 15.59 -5.00 -11.37
N ILE A 195 14.49 -4.61 -10.71
CA ILE A 195 13.68 -5.56 -9.94
C ILE A 195 13.18 -6.66 -10.89
N ARG A 196 13.37 -7.92 -10.47
CA ARG A 196 12.86 -9.11 -11.16
C ARG A 196 12.02 -9.90 -10.17
N GLY A 197 10.83 -10.32 -10.60
CA GLY A 197 9.90 -11.02 -9.71
C GLY A 197 8.59 -11.36 -10.41
N TRP A 198 7.70 -11.99 -9.65
CA TRP A 198 6.35 -12.27 -10.09
C TRP A 198 5.43 -11.07 -9.85
N VAL A 199 4.34 -10.98 -10.61
CA VAL A 199 3.25 -10.03 -10.37
C VAL A 199 1.98 -10.76 -9.93
N THR A 200 1.26 -10.23 -8.94
CA THR A 200 -0.07 -10.69 -8.57
C THR A 200 -0.99 -9.53 -8.22
N GLY A 201 -2.30 -9.75 -8.35
CA GLY A 201 -3.35 -8.76 -8.15
C GLY A 201 -4.71 -9.42 -8.15
N ASP A 202 -5.73 -8.65 -7.78
CA ASP A 202 -7.13 -9.10 -7.75
C ASP A 202 -7.77 -9.22 -9.15
N GLU A 203 -9.08 -9.41 -9.19
CA GLU A 203 -9.84 -9.59 -10.43
C GLU A 203 -9.86 -8.36 -11.35
N VAL A 204 -9.71 -7.14 -10.80
CA VAL A 204 -9.64 -5.90 -11.60
C VAL A 204 -8.40 -5.94 -12.48
N TYR A 205 -7.26 -6.34 -11.91
CA TYR A 205 -5.99 -6.43 -12.63
C TYR A 205 -5.94 -7.69 -13.50
N GLY A 206 -6.34 -8.84 -12.96
CA GLY A 206 -6.26 -10.11 -13.66
C GLY A 206 -7.24 -10.25 -14.83
N SER A 207 -8.30 -9.44 -14.91
CA SER A 207 -9.22 -9.35 -16.05
C SER A 207 -8.79 -8.34 -17.12
N SER A 208 -7.81 -7.48 -16.84
CA SER A 208 -7.31 -6.48 -17.80
C SER A 208 -6.43 -7.14 -18.87
N THR A 209 -6.90 -7.18 -20.12
CA THR A 209 -6.08 -7.64 -21.26
C THR A 209 -4.87 -6.75 -21.50
N PRO A 210 -4.99 -5.40 -21.53
CA PRO A 210 -3.84 -4.52 -21.73
C PRO A 210 -2.72 -4.74 -20.71
N LEU A 211 -3.05 -4.88 -19.42
CA LEU A 211 -2.04 -5.15 -18.39
C LEU A 211 -1.33 -6.48 -18.63
N ARG A 212 -2.08 -7.55 -18.93
CA ARG A 212 -1.48 -8.85 -19.26
C ARG A 212 -0.59 -8.77 -20.48
N THR A 213 -1.00 -8.08 -21.54
CA THR A 213 -0.18 -7.90 -22.75
C THR A 213 1.14 -7.20 -22.44
N VAL A 214 1.13 -6.15 -21.61
CA VAL A 214 2.37 -5.46 -21.19
C VAL A 214 3.29 -6.41 -20.41
N LEU A 215 2.75 -7.17 -19.46
CA LEU A 215 3.53 -8.13 -18.67
C LEU A 215 4.09 -9.27 -19.53
N GLU A 216 3.27 -9.88 -20.40
CA GLU A 216 3.70 -10.97 -21.27
C GLU A 216 4.75 -10.50 -22.30
N THR A 217 4.60 -9.29 -22.86
CA THR A 217 5.58 -8.70 -23.78
C THR A 217 6.92 -8.45 -23.08
N GLY A 218 6.88 -7.98 -21.84
CA GLY A 218 8.06 -7.82 -20.99
C GLY A 218 8.57 -9.12 -20.37
N GLN A 219 7.99 -10.27 -20.72
CA GLN A 219 8.32 -11.59 -20.15
C GLN A 219 8.24 -11.64 -18.61
N VAL A 220 7.31 -10.88 -18.04
CA VAL A 220 7.09 -10.78 -16.59
C VAL A 220 6.08 -11.83 -16.17
N SER A 221 6.51 -12.78 -15.35
CA SER A 221 5.64 -13.83 -14.81
C SER A 221 4.55 -13.25 -13.89
N TYR A 222 3.34 -13.78 -13.96
CA TYR A 222 2.25 -13.36 -13.08
C TYR A 222 1.30 -14.50 -12.71
N ALA A 223 0.60 -14.32 -11.59
CA ALA A 223 -0.59 -15.09 -11.22
C ALA A 223 -1.63 -14.13 -10.64
N MET A 224 -2.61 -13.73 -11.43
CA MET A 224 -3.62 -12.73 -11.04
C MET A 224 -5.01 -13.34 -10.97
N ALA A 225 -5.81 -12.93 -9.98
CA ALA A 225 -7.16 -13.45 -9.80
C ALA A 225 -8.06 -13.09 -10.99
N VAL A 226 -9.02 -13.95 -11.31
CA VAL A 226 -10.04 -13.70 -12.33
C VAL A 226 -11.40 -14.19 -11.82
N ALA A 227 -12.46 -13.54 -12.27
CA ALA A 227 -13.83 -13.95 -11.94
C ALA A 227 -14.13 -15.39 -12.39
N SER A 228 -15.05 -16.05 -11.70
CA SER A 228 -15.50 -17.42 -12.02
C SER A 228 -16.08 -17.56 -13.44
N ASN A 229 -16.69 -16.50 -13.96
CA ASN A 229 -17.24 -16.42 -15.31
C ASN A 229 -16.21 -16.00 -16.38
N HIS A 230 -14.94 -15.81 -16.00
CA HIS A 230 -13.88 -15.45 -16.95
C HIS A 230 -13.71 -16.57 -17.99
N ARG A 231 -13.66 -16.19 -19.28
CA ARG A 231 -13.58 -17.16 -20.39
C ARG A 231 -12.12 -17.57 -20.63
N ILE A 232 -11.87 -18.87 -20.63
CA ILE A 232 -10.56 -19.48 -20.83
C ILE A 232 -10.61 -20.40 -22.03
N THR A 233 -9.68 -20.19 -22.97
CA THR A 233 -9.48 -21.07 -24.12
C THR A 233 -8.49 -22.16 -23.76
N THR A 234 -8.93 -23.41 -23.84
CA THR A 234 -8.12 -24.62 -23.65
C THR A 234 -8.08 -25.42 -24.95
N ALA A 235 -7.35 -26.52 -24.99
CA ALA A 235 -7.39 -27.45 -26.14
C ALA A 235 -8.80 -28.02 -26.41
N ALA A 236 -9.67 -28.05 -25.39
CA ALA A 236 -11.07 -28.49 -25.50
C ALA A 236 -12.07 -27.36 -25.84
N GLY A 237 -11.56 -26.19 -26.25
CA GLY A 237 -12.34 -25.00 -26.57
C GLY A 237 -12.43 -23.96 -25.46
N THR A 238 -13.23 -22.92 -25.71
CA THR A 238 -13.41 -21.76 -24.80
C THR A 238 -14.60 -21.97 -23.87
N ARG A 239 -14.36 -21.92 -22.55
CA ARG A 239 -15.39 -22.11 -21.50
C ARG A 239 -15.18 -21.14 -20.35
N ARG A 240 -16.16 -20.98 -19.47
CA ARG A 240 -15.98 -20.24 -18.21
C ARG A 240 -15.07 -21.01 -17.24
N ALA A 241 -14.38 -20.31 -16.35
CA ALA A 241 -13.47 -20.94 -15.40
C ALA A 241 -14.19 -21.91 -14.45
N ASP A 242 -15.39 -21.56 -13.98
CA ASP A 242 -16.22 -22.44 -13.15
C ASP A 242 -16.72 -23.69 -13.87
N GLU A 243 -17.13 -23.56 -15.13
CA GLU A 243 -17.49 -24.68 -16.00
C GLU A 243 -16.33 -25.64 -16.27
N ILE A 244 -15.08 -25.13 -16.28
CA ILE A 244 -13.88 -25.96 -16.37
C ILE A 244 -13.69 -26.71 -15.05
N ALA A 245 -13.75 -26.01 -13.91
CA ALA A 245 -13.59 -26.62 -12.58
C ALA A 245 -14.59 -27.74 -12.32
N ALA A 246 -15.86 -27.56 -12.71
CA ALA A 246 -16.93 -28.54 -12.53
C ALA A 246 -16.69 -29.86 -13.29
N ARG A 247 -15.85 -29.85 -14.34
CA ARG A 247 -15.51 -31.03 -15.15
C ARG A 247 -14.23 -31.73 -14.72
N LEU A 248 -13.50 -31.19 -13.74
CA LEU A 248 -12.23 -31.77 -13.32
C LEU A 248 -12.44 -33.05 -12.49
N PRO A 249 -11.77 -34.16 -12.83
CA PRO A 249 -11.81 -35.36 -12.01
C PRO A 249 -11.16 -35.10 -10.64
N LYS A 250 -11.51 -35.91 -9.63
CA LYS A 250 -10.93 -35.78 -8.28
C LYS A 250 -9.40 -35.86 -8.28
N THR A 251 -8.82 -36.64 -9.19
CA THR A 251 -7.36 -36.81 -9.35
C THR A 251 -6.63 -35.58 -9.89
N ALA A 252 -7.34 -34.61 -10.46
CA ALA A 252 -6.74 -33.36 -10.95
C ALA A 252 -6.38 -32.37 -9.82
N TRP A 253 -6.78 -32.66 -8.58
CA TRP A 253 -6.63 -31.77 -7.44
C TRP A 253 -5.47 -32.20 -6.54
N GLN A 254 -4.57 -31.28 -6.23
CA GLN A 254 -3.43 -31.48 -5.34
C GLN A 254 -3.56 -30.59 -4.10
N ARG A 255 -3.38 -31.17 -2.91
CA ARG A 255 -3.40 -30.39 -1.67
C ARG A 255 -2.05 -29.74 -1.43
N LEU A 256 -2.02 -28.41 -1.41
CA LEU A 256 -0.80 -27.63 -1.21
C LEU A 256 -1.06 -26.46 -0.26
N SER A 257 -0.02 -26.09 0.49
CA SER A 257 -0.04 -24.92 1.37
C SER A 257 0.31 -23.65 0.61
N VAL A 258 -0.40 -22.55 0.89
CA VAL A 258 -0.01 -21.18 0.47
C VAL A 258 0.91 -20.48 1.48
N GLY A 259 1.57 -21.27 2.32
CA GLY A 259 2.46 -20.81 3.38
C GLY A 259 1.77 -20.64 4.73
N ALA A 260 2.59 -20.29 5.73
CA ALA A 260 2.17 -20.10 7.10
C ALA A 260 1.22 -18.89 7.24
N GLY A 261 0.17 -19.06 8.04
CA GLY A 261 -0.65 -17.99 8.59
C GLY A 261 -0.61 -18.00 10.12
N ALA A 262 -1.39 -17.12 10.75
CA ALA A 262 -1.42 -16.98 12.21
C ALA A 262 -1.79 -18.26 12.98
N LYS A 263 -2.48 -19.21 12.32
CA LYS A 263 -2.91 -20.50 12.89
C LYS A 263 -2.18 -21.70 12.27
N GLY A 264 -1.02 -21.48 11.65
CA GLY A 264 -0.24 -22.52 10.96
C GLY A 264 -0.44 -22.52 9.44
N GLN A 265 -0.08 -23.63 8.80
CA GLN A 265 -0.08 -23.77 7.33
C GLN A 265 -1.50 -23.66 6.75
N ARG A 266 -1.64 -22.90 5.67
CA ARG A 266 -2.94 -22.67 5.00
C ARG A 266 -3.07 -23.58 3.79
N TYR A 267 -3.71 -24.74 3.98
CA TYR A 267 -3.91 -25.73 2.92
C TYR A 267 -5.16 -25.46 2.08
N TYR A 268 -5.03 -25.63 0.77
CA TYR A 268 -6.13 -25.65 -0.19
C TYR A 268 -5.91 -26.79 -1.19
N ASP A 269 -6.98 -27.20 -1.87
CA ASP A 269 -6.84 -28.10 -3.02
C ASP A 269 -6.67 -27.25 -4.28
N TRP A 270 -5.72 -27.62 -5.14
CA TRP A 270 -5.34 -26.86 -6.33
C TRP A 270 -5.44 -27.71 -7.59
N ALA A 271 -5.91 -27.11 -8.68
CA ALA A 271 -5.84 -27.68 -10.03
C ALA A 271 -5.19 -26.70 -11.00
N LEU A 272 -4.49 -27.22 -12.00
CA LEU A 272 -3.78 -26.43 -13.00
C LEU A 272 -4.16 -26.90 -14.40
N ILE A 273 -4.65 -25.97 -15.21
CA ILE A 273 -5.11 -26.24 -16.58
C ILE A 273 -4.36 -25.35 -17.55
N THR A 274 -3.77 -25.96 -18.59
CA THR A 274 -3.07 -25.21 -19.64
C THR A 274 -4.06 -24.38 -20.46
N ILE A 275 -3.73 -23.10 -20.66
CA ILE A 275 -4.47 -22.21 -21.57
C ILE A 275 -3.82 -22.34 -22.95
N ALA A 276 -4.64 -22.61 -23.96
CA ALA A 276 -4.19 -22.71 -25.34
C ALA A 276 -3.82 -21.33 -25.87
N SER A 277 -2.62 -21.20 -26.43
CA SER A 277 -2.12 -19.98 -27.05
C SER A 277 -0.93 -20.32 -27.95
N GLU A 278 -0.85 -19.66 -29.09
CA GLU A 278 0.28 -19.74 -30.04
C GLU A 278 1.40 -18.76 -29.68
N GLN A 279 1.13 -17.84 -28.75
CA GLN A 279 2.08 -16.81 -28.33
C GLN A 279 3.18 -17.40 -27.41
N PRO A 280 4.40 -16.85 -27.43
CA PRO A 280 5.50 -17.30 -26.57
C PRO A 280 5.15 -17.35 -25.09
N GLY A 281 5.82 -18.23 -24.35
CA GLY A 281 5.60 -18.47 -22.93
C GLY A 281 4.51 -19.51 -22.64
N ARG A 282 4.25 -19.73 -21.36
CA ARG A 282 3.28 -20.70 -20.87
C ARG A 282 2.18 -20.00 -20.09
N ARG A 283 0.93 -20.42 -20.29
CA ARG A 283 -0.26 -19.82 -19.69
C ARG A 283 -1.09 -20.90 -19.02
N TRP A 284 -1.61 -20.60 -17.83
CA TRP A 284 -2.43 -21.55 -17.09
C TRP A 284 -3.62 -20.87 -16.41
N LEU A 285 -4.70 -21.63 -16.27
CA LEU A 285 -5.74 -21.38 -15.29
C LEU A 285 -5.37 -22.19 -14.03
N LEU A 286 -5.09 -21.48 -12.95
CA LEU A 286 -4.91 -22.06 -11.62
C LEU A 286 -6.22 -21.93 -10.85
N ILE A 287 -6.68 -23.03 -10.26
CA ILE A 287 -7.94 -23.10 -9.55
C ILE A 287 -7.67 -23.51 -8.11
N ARG A 288 -8.13 -22.71 -7.16
CA ARG A 288 -8.10 -23.00 -5.73
C ARG A 288 -9.47 -23.45 -5.28
N ARG A 289 -9.54 -24.53 -4.51
CA ARG A 289 -10.74 -24.95 -3.80
C ARG A 289 -10.50 -25.00 -2.30
N HIS A 290 -11.36 -24.32 -1.54
CA HIS A 290 -11.37 -24.43 -0.10
C HIS A 290 -11.82 -25.83 0.33
N HIS A 291 -10.96 -26.57 1.03
CA HIS A 291 -11.19 -27.99 1.31
C HIS A 291 -12.42 -28.29 2.19
N ARG A 292 -12.85 -27.33 3.03
CA ARG A 292 -14.09 -27.45 3.85
C ARG A 292 -15.35 -26.92 3.16
N THR A 293 -15.32 -25.67 2.67
CA THR A 293 -16.52 -24.99 2.13
C THR A 293 -16.78 -25.31 0.66
N GLY A 294 -15.78 -25.83 -0.07
CA GLY A 294 -15.85 -26.04 -1.52
C GLY A 294 -15.73 -24.75 -2.35
N GLU A 295 -15.57 -23.59 -1.70
CA GLU A 295 -15.44 -22.29 -2.38
C GLU A 295 -14.27 -22.27 -3.37
N LEU A 296 -14.52 -21.77 -4.58
CA LEU A 296 -13.55 -21.71 -5.66
C LEU A 296 -13.00 -20.29 -5.84
N ALA A 297 -11.69 -20.20 -6.12
CA ALA A 297 -11.06 -18.99 -6.63
C ALA A 297 -10.20 -19.34 -7.85
N PHE A 298 -10.16 -18.43 -8.82
CA PHE A 298 -9.53 -18.67 -10.12
C PHE A 298 -8.43 -17.64 -10.37
N TYR A 299 -7.34 -18.09 -10.97
CA TYR A 299 -6.20 -17.24 -11.30
C TYR A 299 -5.73 -17.52 -12.72
N ARG A 300 -5.52 -16.46 -13.49
CA ARG A 300 -4.81 -16.56 -14.76
C ARG A 300 -3.32 -16.38 -14.50
N CYS A 301 -2.52 -17.30 -15.00
CA CYS A 301 -1.08 -17.36 -14.78
C CYS A 301 -0.31 -17.30 -16.10
N TYR A 302 0.88 -16.71 -16.07
CA TYR A 302 1.84 -16.69 -17.17
C TYR A 302 3.27 -16.80 -16.63
N ALA A 303 4.13 -17.49 -17.37
CA ALA A 303 5.58 -17.44 -17.20
C ALA A 303 6.29 -17.65 -18.56
N PRO A 304 7.51 -17.12 -18.75
CA PRO A 304 8.28 -17.34 -19.98
C PRO A 304 8.62 -18.82 -20.24
N GLY A 305 8.75 -19.62 -19.18
CA GLY A 305 9.05 -21.05 -19.23
C GLY A 305 8.12 -21.88 -18.34
N PRO A 306 8.26 -23.22 -18.37
CA PRO A 306 7.51 -24.10 -17.46
C PRO A 306 7.89 -23.83 -16.01
N VAL A 307 6.90 -23.83 -15.11
CA VAL A 307 7.11 -23.65 -13.66
C VAL A 307 6.37 -24.72 -12.87
N PRO A 308 6.90 -25.15 -11.71
CA PRO A 308 6.20 -26.07 -10.82
C PRO A 308 4.93 -25.44 -10.23
N LEU A 309 3.88 -26.26 -10.04
CA LEU A 309 2.63 -25.84 -9.39
C LEU A 309 2.85 -25.12 -8.03
N PRO A 310 3.74 -25.59 -7.13
CA PRO A 310 4.00 -24.90 -5.87
C PRO A 310 4.44 -23.43 -6.01
N VAL A 311 5.12 -23.07 -7.11
CA VAL A 311 5.51 -21.67 -7.37
C VAL A 311 4.28 -20.82 -7.63
N LEU A 312 3.37 -21.27 -8.49
CA LEU A 312 2.11 -20.58 -8.79
C LEU A 312 1.22 -20.45 -7.55
N VAL A 313 1.16 -21.51 -6.72
CA VAL A 313 0.42 -21.51 -5.44
C VAL A 313 1.00 -20.48 -4.47
N LYS A 314 2.32 -20.41 -4.34
CA LYS A 314 3.01 -19.41 -3.50
C LYS A 314 2.69 -17.98 -3.96
N VAL A 315 2.78 -17.71 -5.26
CA VAL A 315 2.52 -16.37 -5.82
C VAL A 315 1.06 -15.97 -5.64
N ALA A 316 0.11 -16.84 -6.00
CA ALA A 316 -1.32 -16.58 -5.81
C ALA A 316 -1.69 -16.35 -4.33
N GLY A 317 -1.05 -17.10 -3.43
CA GLY A 317 -1.18 -16.95 -1.98
C GLY A 317 -0.56 -15.68 -1.41
N THR A 318 0.37 -15.05 -2.13
CA THR A 318 1.07 -13.83 -1.72
C THR A 318 0.20 -12.58 -1.86
N ARG A 319 -0.86 -12.62 -2.67
CA ARG A 319 -1.81 -11.50 -2.85
C ARG A 319 -2.28 -10.89 -1.52
N TRP A 320 -2.54 -11.72 -0.50
CA TRP A 320 -3.00 -11.26 0.82
C TRP A 320 -2.06 -10.25 1.50
N ARG A 321 -0.77 -10.22 1.17
CA ARG A 321 0.23 -9.33 1.81
C ARG A 321 -0.04 -7.84 1.58
N ILE A 322 -0.73 -7.47 0.49
CA ILE A 322 -1.11 -6.06 0.30
C ILE A 322 -2.23 -5.65 1.26
N GLU A 323 -3.15 -6.55 1.61
CA GLU A 323 -4.17 -6.27 2.61
C GLU A 323 -3.54 -6.07 4.00
N GLU A 324 -2.51 -6.86 4.33
CA GLU A 324 -1.69 -6.64 5.54
C GLU A 324 -0.95 -5.29 5.48
N SER A 325 -0.43 -4.90 4.31
CA SER A 325 0.18 -3.58 4.10
C SER A 325 -0.82 -2.44 4.27
N PHE A 326 -2.06 -2.58 3.80
CA PHE A 326 -3.10 -1.57 4.02
C PHE A 326 -3.53 -1.51 5.49
N GLN A 327 -3.71 -2.66 6.15
CA GLN A 327 -4.05 -2.70 7.57
C GLN A 327 -2.98 -2.03 8.43
N THR A 328 -1.71 -2.37 8.20
CA THR A 328 -0.58 -1.75 8.93
C THR A 328 -0.36 -0.30 8.51
N GLY A 329 -0.51 0.02 7.23
CA GLY A 329 -0.46 1.37 6.69
C GLY A 329 -1.48 2.30 7.34
N ASN A 330 -2.74 1.87 7.44
CA ASN A 330 -3.84 2.60 8.06
C ASN A 330 -3.69 2.68 9.59
N GLY A 331 -3.47 1.53 10.23
CA GLY A 331 -3.46 1.40 11.69
C GLY A 331 -2.22 1.97 12.36
N LEU A 332 -1.03 1.79 11.77
CA LEU A 332 0.24 2.18 12.39
C LEU A 332 0.70 3.55 11.89
N THR A 333 0.69 3.76 10.57
CA THR A 333 1.30 4.93 9.93
C THR A 333 0.28 5.96 9.41
N GLY A 334 -1.02 5.70 9.52
CA GLY A 334 -2.08 6.66 9.19
C GLY A 334 -2.30 6.92 7.69
N LEU A 335 -2.17 5.90 6.85
CA LEU A 335 -2.39 5.99 5.39
C LEU A 335 -3.76 6.61 5.04
N ASP A 336 -4.84 6.18 5.69
CA ASP A 336 -6.22 6.65 5.50
C ASP A 336 -6.61 7.88 6.33
N GLN A 337 -5.71 8.37 7.20
CA GLN A 337 -6.03 9.39 8.19
C GLN A 337 -5.82 10.82 7.70
N HIS A 338 -5.34 10.99 6.47
CA HIS A 338 -5.08 12.29 5.87
C HIS A 338 -6.34 13.14 5.69
N GLN A 339 -6.13 14.46 5.77
CA GLN A 339 -7.17 15.47 5.57
C GLN A 339 -6.85 16.37 4.37
N VAL A 340 -5.93 15.93 3.50
CA VAL A 340 -5.46 16.73 2.37
C VAL A 340 -6.51 16.75 1.25
N ARG A 341 -6.49 17.82 0.45
CA ARG A 341 -7.50 18.05 -0.60
C ARG A 341 -6.93 18.22 -2.00
N THR A 342 -5.64 18.50 -2.12
CA THR A 342 -5.00 18.80 -3.39
C THR A 342 -4.15 17.64 -3.86
N TRP A 343 -3.92 17.56 -5.18
CA TRP A 343 -3.12 16.53 -5.83
C TRP A 343 -1.76 16.36 -5.16
N THR A 344 -0.96 17.43 -5.11
CA THR A 344 0.40 17.40 -4.54
C THR A 344 0.41 16.96 -3.08
N SER A 345 -0.56 17.41 -2.27
CA SER A 345 -0.60 17.06 -0.86
C SER A 345 -0.97 15.60 -0.61
N TRP A 346 -1.77 14.98 -1.49
CA TRP A 346 -2.04 13.54 -1.42
C TRP A 346 -0.76 12.74 -1.66
N TYR A 347 -0.05 12.98 -2.77
CA TYR A 347 1.20 12.26 -3.07
C TYR A 347 2.24 12.44 -1.97
N ARG A 348 2.35 13.65 -1.42
CA ARG A 348 3.30 13.95 -0.34
C ARG A 348 2.94 13.28 0.98
N TRP A 349 1.67 13.27 1.37
CA TRP A 349 1.23 12.53 2.56
C TRP A 349 1.52 11.04 2.38
N THR A 350 1.02 10.46 1.30
CA THR A 350 1.13 9.03 1.01
C THR A 350 2.59 8.60 0.94
N THR A 351 3.47 9.40 0.33
CA THR A 351 4.92 9.09 0.28
C THR A 351 5.57 9.08 1.66
N LEU A 352 5.24 10.03 2.55
CA LEU A 352 5.79 10.02 3.92
C LEU A 352 5.24 8.85 4.75
N VAL A 353 4.01 8.41 4.48
CA VAL A 353 3.46 7.19 5.07
C VAL A 353 4.19 5.94 4.58
N LEU A 354 4.45 5.84 3.27
CA LEU A 354 5.24 4.76 2.69
C LEU A 354 6.65 4.71 3.30
N LEU A 355 7.28 5.87 3.51
CA LEU A 355 8.60 5.96 4.17
C LEU A 355 8.56 5.40 5.60
N ALA A 356 7.54 5.78 6.40
CA ALA A 356 7.37 5.28 7.75
C ALA A 356 7.07 3.77 7.77
N HIS A 357 6.26 3.28 6.82
CA HIS A 357 5.95 1.86 6.67
C HIS A 357 7.19 1.04 6.28
N ALA A 358 7.98 1.53 5.33
CA ALA A 358 9.25 0.93 4.91
C ALA A 358 10.26 0.84 6.05
N PHE A 359 10.35 1.88 6.90
CA PHE A 359 11.17 1.83 8.11
C PHE A 359 10.75 0.70 9.05
N LEU A 360 9.45 0.57 9.36
CA LEU A 360 8.95 -0.49 10.24
C LEU A 360 9.17 -1.88 9.64
N ALA A 361 9.00 -2.03 8.32
CA ALA A 361 9.28 -3.27 7.61
C ALA A 361 10.76 -3.66 7.69
N ALA A 362 11.67 -2.71 7.49
CA ALA A 362 13.11 -2.92 7.59
C ALA A 362 13.57 -3.29 9.00
N VAL A 363 13.12 -2.55 10.02
CA VAL A 363 13.40 -2.89 11.42
C VAL A 363 12.91 -4.31 11.73
N THR A 364 11.68 -4.63 11.33
CA THR A 364 11.10 -5.96 11.58
C THR A 364 11.87 -7.06 10.88
N ALA A 365 12.25 -6.87 9.60
CA ALA A 365 13.05 -7.84 8.85
C ALA A 365 14.40 -8.09 9.51
N ARG A 366 15.08 -7.03 9.93
CA ARG A 366 16.40 -7.12 10.56
C ARG A 366 16.36 -7.81 11.91
N GLU A 367 15.37 -7.48 12.75
CA GLU A 367 15.19 -8.15 14.04
C GLU A 367 14.90 -9.65 13.87
N ARG A 368 14.16 -10.06 12.84
CA ARG A 368 13.91 -11.47 12.51
C ARG A 368 15.15 -12.21 12.02
N SER A 369 16.06 -11.53 11.33
CA SER A 369 17.32 -12.10 10.85
C SER A 369 18.36 -12.23 11.96
N ASP A 370 18.44 -11.24 12.85
CA ASP A 370 19.48 -11.18 13.90
C ASP A 370 19.14 -12.06 15.11
N HIS A 371 17.86 -12.24 15.42
CA HIS A 371 17.44 -13.11 16.51
C HIS A 371 17.18 -14.52 15.97
N ASN A 372 18.12 -15.44 16.23
CA ASN A 372 17.82 -16.87 16.22
C ASN A 372 16.54 -17.08 17.04
N ALA A 373 15.53 -17.70 16.43
CA ALA A 373 14.20 -17.85 17.00
C ALA A 373 14.29 -18.28 18.47
N GLN A 374 13.95 -17.36 19.39
CA GLN A 374 13.63 -17.77 20.74
C GLN A 374 12.37 -18.63 20.59
N PRO A 375 12.43 -19.93 20.92
CA PRO A 375 11.39 -20.89 20.53
C PRO A 375 10.01 -20.52 21.10
N ASP A 376 9.97 -19.76 22.18
CA ASP A 376 8.75 -19.36 22.87
C ASP A 376 8.16 -18.03 22.39
N LEU A 377 8.82 -17.31 21.47
CA LEU A 377 8.36 -16.02 20.95
C LEU A 377 7.95 -16.11 19.48
N VAL A 378 6.83 -15.46 19.16
CA VAL A 378 6.48 -15.19 17.76
C VAL A 378 7.50 -14.21 17.16
N PRO A 379 7.81 -14.31 15.85
CA PRO A 379 8.69 -13.36 15.18
C PRO A 379 8.21 -11.92 15.35
N MET A 380 9.17 -10.98 15.41
CA MET A 380 8.89 -9.54 15.51
C MET A 380 7.81 -9.12 14.51
N THR A 381 6.86 -8.30 14.95
CA THR A 381 5.76 -7.78 14.13
C THR A 381 5.89 -6.28 13.96
N LEU A 382 5.34 -5.71 12.86
CA LEU A 382 5.35 -4.27 12.64
C LEU A 382 4.71 -3.48 13.82
N PRO A 383 3.55 -3.90 14.38
CA PRO A 383 2.99 -3.23 15.56
C PRO A 383 3.92 -3.23 16.77
N GLU A 384 4.57 -4.36 17.07
CA GLU A 384 5.49 -4.43 18.22
C GLU A 384 6.76 -3.63 17.96
N ALA A 385 7.30 -3.64 16.73
CA ALA A 385 8.42 -2.80 16.34
C ALA A 385 8.09 -1.30 16.50
N GLN A 386 6.89 -0.87 16.07
CA GLN A 386 6.42 0.51 16.26
C GLN A 386 6.32 0.89 17.73
N ARG A 387 5.71 0.00 18.54
CA ARG A 387 5.49 0.20 19.97
C ARG A 387 6.82 0.33 20.70
N LEU A 388 7.74 -0.62 20.49
CA LEU A 388 9.06 -0.60 21.10
C LEU A 388 9.85 0.62 20.65
N PHE A 389 9.85 0.94 19.34
CA PHE A 389 10.52 2.14 18.83
C PHE A 389 10.02 3.39 19.56
N THR A 390 8.70 3.61 19.56
CA THR A 390 8.08 4.77 20.21
C THR A 390 8.42 4.89 21.70
N ARG A 391 8.39 3.75 22.42
CA ARG A 391 8.62 3.73 23.86
C ARG A 391 10.08 3.90 24.23
N LEU A 392 10.99 3.40 23.40
CA LEU A 392 12.41 3.37 23.70
C LEU A 392 13.17 4.58 23.15
N THR A 393 12.65 5.28 22.14
CA THR A 393 13.27 6.50 21.59
C THR A 393 12.75 7.79 22.23
N SER A 394 11.84 7.69 23.20
CA SER A 394 11.25 8.77 24.03
C SER A 394 10.65 9.97 23.28
N GLY A 395 9.38 10.27 23.56
CA GLY A 395 8.73 11.52 23.14
C GLY A 395 9.10 12.72 24.03
N PRO A 396 9.02 13.96 23.51
CA PRO A 396 9.37 15.16 24.27
C PRO A 396 8.42 15.39 25.45
N ILE A 397 8.98 15.70 26.62
CA ILE A 397 8.24 16.19 27.80
C ILE A 397 7.60 17.54 27.44
N ARG A 398 6.29 17.68 27.66
CA ARG A 398 5.53 18.89 27.32
C ARG A 398 5.18 19.70 28.56
N SER A 399 5.32 21.03 28.47
CA SER A 399 4.87 21.92 29.55
C SER A 399 3.34 22.02 29.59
N ILE A 400 2.79 22.31 30.77
CA ILE A 400 1.35 22.56 30.95
C ILE A 400 0.87 23.68 30.02
N ALA A 401 1.67 24.75 29.86
CA ALA A 401 1.35 25.86 28.97
C ALA A 401 1.18 25.41 27.51
N PHE A 402 2.03 24.50 27.03
CA PHE A 402 1.93 23.94 25.68
C PHE A 402 0.64 23.12 25.49
N VAL A 403 0.31 22.27 26.46
CA VAL A 403 -0.93 21.46 26.43
C VAL A 403 -2.18 22.36 26.44
N LEU A 404 -2.20 23.38 27.30
CA LEU A 404 -3.30 24.35 27.37
C LEU A 404 -3.43 25.19 26.10
N HIS A 405 -2.31 25.51 25.44
CA HIS A 405 -2.32 26.20 24.15
C HIS A 405 -3.06 25.39 23.08
N TRP A 406 -2.73 24.11 22.90
CA TRP A 406 -3.40 23.25 21.92
C TRP A 406 -4.88 22.99 22.27
N SER A 407 -5.23 22.92 23.55
CA SER A 407 -6.63 22.89 24.01
C SER A 407 -7.41 24.13 23.54
N ARG A 408 -6.85 25.33 23.77
CA ARG A 408 -7.45 26.60 23.32
C ARG A 408 -7.55 26.65 21.80
N TRP A 409 -6.51 26.22 21.09
CA TRP A 409 -6.48 26.20 19.64
C TRP A 409 -7.61 25.34 19.06
N ARG A 410 -7.78 24.10 19.54
CA ARG A 410 -8.84 23.17 19.08
C ARG A 410 -10.24 23.75 19.30
N ARG A 411 -10.50 24.30 20.50
CA ARG A 411 -11.79 24.91 20.84
C ARG A 411 -12.11 26.13 19.97
N ARG A 412 -11.12 27.00 19.71
CA ARG A 412 -11.28 28.15 18.80
C ARG A 412 -11.59 27.69 17.37
N HIS A 413 -10.90 26.66 16.89
CA HIS A 413 -11.17 26.12 15.55
C HIS A 413 -12.58 25.53 15.45
N GLN A 414 -13.02 24.74 16.43
CA GLN A 414 -14.38 24.18 16.48
C GLN A 414 -15.44 25.29 16.50
N ALA A 415 -15.23 26.36 17.28
CA ALA A 415 -16.13 27.51 17.31
C ALA A 415 -16.24 28.20 15.93
N ARG A 416 -15.11 28.41 15.24
CA ARG A 416 -15.10 28.96 13.88
C ARG A 416 -15.82 28.05 12.87
N ALA A 417 -15.55 26.75 12.90
CA ALA A 417 -16.20 25.79 12.01
C ALA A 417 -17.72 25.76 12.22
N ARG A 418 -18.17 25.80 13.48
CA ARG A 418 -19.59 25.91 13.84
C ARG A 418 -20.23 27.19 13.29
N ALA A 419 -19.57 28.34 13.47
CA ALA A 419 -20.05 29.61 12.93
C ALA A 419 -20.17 29.59 11.40
N SER A 420 -19.15 29.09 10.69
CA SER A 420 -19.21 28.95 9.22
C SER A 420 -20.32 28.01 8.75
N HIS A 421 -20.61 26.94 9.50
CA HIS A 421 -21.72 26.03 9.19
C HIS A 421 -23.07 26.74 9.32
N TYR A 422 -23.27 27.50 10.41
CA TYR A 422 -24.49 28.29 10.59
C TYR A 422 -24.67 29.35 9.52
N HIS A 423 -23.62 30.09 9.15
CA HIS A 423 -23.70 31.06 8.05
C HIS A 423 -24.09 30.40 6.72
N ARG A 424 -23.54 29.22 6.43
CA ARG A 424 -23.90 28.49 5.20
C ARG A 424 -25.34 27.98 5.23
N GLN A 425 -25.82 27.49 6.37
CA GLN A 425 -27.21 27.07 6.51
C GLN A 425 -28.18 28.25 6.34
N ALA A 426 -27.87 29.39 6.95
CA ALA A 426 -28.67 30.60 6.80
C ALA A 426 -28.72 31.06 5.33
N ALA A 427 -27.58 31.06 4.63
CA ALA A 427 -27.50 31.43 3.22
C ALA A 427 -28.19 30.44 2.25
N LEU A 428 -28.55 29.23 2.70
CA LEU A 428 -29.34 28.26 1.91
C LEU A 428 -30.85 28.37 2.22
N GLN A 429 -31.21 29.10 3.27
CA GLN A 429 -32.60 29.35 3.69
C GLN A 429 -33.12 30.73 3.25
N SER A 430 -32.21 31.63 2.84
CA SER A 430 -32.47 32.88 2.12
C SER A 430 -32.42 32.65 0.62
#